data_AF-A0A521KBY3-F1
#
_entry.id   AF-A0A521KBY3-F1
#
_cell.length_a   1.000
_cell.length_b   1.000
_cell.length_c   1.000
_cell.angle_alpha   90.00
_cell.angle_beta   90.00
_cell.angle_gamma   90.00
#
_symmetry.space_group_name_H-M   'P 1'
#
loop_
_entity.id
_entity.type
_entity.pdbx_description
1 polymer ?
#
loop_
_entity_poly.entity_id
_entity_poly.type
_entity_poly.pdbx_seq_one_letter_code
_entity_poly.pdbx_strand_id
1 'polypeptide(L)' 'LRRGSVTIFSGVAQAEVDDVVAIVNEVCHARREFVPVNTLPFIGDGAFTAEPVEVRVGGAIVFVLPVDRFERF' A
#
# COMPACT_ATOMS: atom_id res chain seq x y z
N LEU A 1 7.61 0.45 -9.39
CA LEU A 1 6.17 0.74 -9.25
C LEU A 1 5.96 2.25 -9.13
N ARG A 2 5.55 2.96 -10.19
CA ARG A 2 5.00 4.32 -10.06
C ARG A 2 3.47 4.23 -9.96
N ARG A 3 2.98 3.65 -8.87
CA ARG A 3 1.55 3.63 -8.53
C ARG A 3 1.32 4.68 -7.46
N GLY A 4 0.37 5.58 -7.68
CA GLY A 4 0.00 6.59 -6.70
C GLY A 4 -0.35 5.90 -5.38
N SER A 5 0.36 6.27 -4.32
CA SER A 5 0.00 5.88 -2.95
C SER A 5 -0.55 7.10 -2.25
N VAL A 6 -1.41 6.85 -1.26
CA VAL A 6 -1.92 7.89 -0.37
C VAL A 6 -1.40 7.55 1.02
N THR A 7 -0.76 8.52 1.66
CA THR A 7 -0.39 8.43 3.08
C THR A 7 -1.35 9.31 3.86
N ILE A 8 -2.02 8.72 4.85
CA ILE A 8 -2.93 9.44 5.75
C ILE A 8 -2.23 9.58 7.09
N PHE A 9 -2.27 10.78 7.66
CA PHE A 9 -1.84 11.05 9.04
C PHE A 9 -3.08 11.41 9.86
N SER A 10 -3.39 10.61 10.88
CA SER A 10 -4.58 10.78 11.70
C SER A 10 -4.20 10.69 13.18
N GLY A 11 -4.63 11.68 13.97
CA GLY A 11 -4.57 11.62 15.43
C GLY A 11 -5.93 11.19 15.96
N VAL A 12 -5.95 10.13 16.76
CA VAL A 12 -7.17 9.57 17.38
C VAL A 12 -6.94 9.31 18.87
N ALA A 13 -8.02 9.17 19.64
CA ALA A 13 -7.87 8.78 21.04
C ALA A 13 -7.33 7.35 21.15
N GLN A 14 -6.59 7.04 22.21
CA GLN A 14 -5.99 5.71 22.39
C GLN A 14 -7.02 4.57 22.35
N ALA A 15 -8.23 4.81 22.87
CA ALA A 15 -9.32 3.84 22.87
C ALA A 15 -9.88 3.53 21.47
N GLU A 16 -9.64 4.41 20.48
CA GLU A 16 -10.15 4.30 19.11
C GLU A 16 -9.12 3.72 18.14
N VAL A 17 -7.88 3.48 18.59
CA VAL A 17 -6.79 3.00 17.73
C VAL A 17 -7.15 1.67 17.08
N ASP A 18 -7.65 0.71 17.87
CA ASP A 18 -7.99 -0.62 17.37
C ASP A 18 -9.16 -0.57 16.37
N ASP A 19 -10.12 0.34 16.58
CA ASP A 19 -11.24 0.55 15.66
C ASP A 19 -10.75 1.09 14.30
N VAL A 20 -9.83 2.06 14.32
CA VAL A 20 -9.23 2.58 13.08
C VAL A 20 -8.43 1.50 12.36
N VAL A 21 -7.66 0.69 13.09
CA VAL A 21 -6.90 -0.43 12.52
C VAL A 21 -7.85 -1.46 11.90
N ALA A 22 -8.98 -1.75 12.56
CA ALA A 22 -10.00 -2.65 12.03
C ALA A 22 -10.61 -2.12 10.72
N ILE A 23 -10.97 -0.85 10.66
CA ILE A 23 -11.49 -0.20 9.44
C ILE A 23 -10.45 -0.26 8.32
N VAL A 24 -9.19 0.05 8.60
CA VAL A 24 -8.12 -0.01 7.59
C VAL A 24 -7.95 -1.44 7.08
N ASN A 25 -8.02 -2.45 7.95
CA ASN A 25 -7.95 -3.85 7.55
C ASN A 25 -9.16 -4.30 6.70
N GLU A 26 -10.35 -3.80 7.01
CA GLU A 26 -11.59 -4.06 6.24
C GLU A 26 -11.58 -3.38 4.87
N VAL A 27 -11.03 -2.17 4.76
CA VAL A 27 -11.12 -1.38 3.52
C VAL A 27 -9.92 -1.61 2.60
N CYS A 28 -8.71 -1.72 3.18
CA CYS A 28 -7.47 -1.77 2.42
C CYS A 28 -7.01 -3.22 2.20
N HIS A 29 -7.57 -3.87 1.18
CA HIS A 29 -7.16 -5.23 0.81
C HIS A 29 -6.03 -5.25 -0.24
N ALA A 30 -5.12 -6.21 -0.06
CA ALA A 30 -4.12 -6.52 -1.05
C ALA A 30 -4.76 -7.27 -2.22
N ARG A 31 -4.50 -6.82 -3.44
CA ARG A 31 -4.97 -7.46 -4.67
C ARG A 31 -3.80 -8.09 -5.41
N ARG A 32 -4.08 -9.19 -6.10
CA ARG A 32 -3.13 -9.83 -7.00
C ARG A 32 -3.20 -9.10 -8.33
N GLU A 33 -2.07 -8.65 -8.83
CA GLU A 33 -1.99 -8.01 -10.12
C GLU A 33 -0.90 -8.65 -10.95
N PHE A 34 -1.22 -8.84 -12.23
CA PHE A 34 -0.29 -9.33 -13.23
C PHE A 34 0.43 -8.12 -13.84
N VAL A 35 1.75 -8.04 -13.65
CA VAL A 35 2.57 -6.98 -14.24
C VAL A 35 3.25 -7.53 -15.49
N PRO A 36 3.04 -6.94 -16.69
CA PRO A 36 3.69 -7.39 -17.91
C PRO A 36 5.19 -7.03 -17.88
N VAL A 37 6.01 -7.99 -18.28
CA VAL A 37 7.49 -7.96 -18.13
C VAL A 37 8.18 -7.04 -19.15
N ASN A 38 7.45 -6.58 -20.18
CA ASN A 38 7.91 -5.68 -21.23
C ASN A 38 8.22 -4.24 -20.77
N THR A 39 8.16 -3.97 -19.47
CA THR A 39 8.58 -2.70 -18.85
C THR A 39 10.03 -2.69 -18.34
N LEU A 40 10.78 -3.79 -18.54
CA LEU A 40 12.20 -3.88 -18.18
C LEU A 40 13.11 -3.35 -19.31
N PRO A 41 14.03 -2.41 -19.04
CA PRO A 41 14.74 -1.65 -20.08
C PRO A 41 15.89 -2.43 -20.78
N PHE A 42 15.93 -3.76 -20.70
CA PHE A 42 17.12 -4.56 -21.03
C PHE A 42 16.94 -5.68 -22.07
N ILE A 43 15.79 -5.83 -22.74
CA ILE A 43 15.62 -6.93 -23.71
C ILE A 43 15.21 -6.39 -25.08
N GLY A 44 16.19 -6.36 -25.99
CA GLY A 44 16.02 -6.03 -27.40
C GLY A 44 15.20 -7.09 -28.15
N ASP A 45 14.73 -6.68 -29.32
CA ASP A 45 13.88 -7.41 -30.28
C ASP A 45 14.10 -8.93 -30.31
N GLY A 46 13.35 -9.62 -29.47
CA GLY A 46 13.25 -11.06 -29.43
C GLY A 46 11.95 -11.39 -28.73
N ALA A 47 11.02 -12.01 -29.45
CA ALA A 47 9.70 -12.37 -28.96
C ALA A 47 9.79 -13.41 -27.83
N PHE A 48 10.17 -12.97 -26.63
CA PHE A 48 9.91 -13.68 -25.40
C PHE A 48 8.50 -13.30 -24.98
N THR A 49 7.57 -14.24 -25.07
CA THR A 49 6.32 -14.17 -24.32
C THR A 49 6.68 -14.30 -22.84
N ALA A 50 7.13 -13.20 -22.26
CA ALA A 50 7.44 -13.16 -20.84
C ALA A 50 6.12 -13.22 -20.08
N GLU A 51 5.87 -14.37 -19.45
CA GLU A 51 4.64 -14.60 -18.71
C GLU A 51 4.50 -13.52 -17.62
N PRO A 52 3.32 -12.89 -17.50
CA PRO A 52 3.14 -11.82 -16.54
C PRO A 52 3.36 -12.35 -15.13
N VAL A 53 4.16 -11.64 -14.35
CA VAL A 53 4.45 -12.01 -12.96
C VAL A 53 3.30 -11.56 -12.08
N GLU A 54 2.74 -12.48 -11.30
CA GLU A 54 1.75 -12.18 -10.26
C GLU A 54 2.46 -11.50 -9.08
N VAL A 55 2.13 -10.24 -8.83
CA VAL A 55 2.59 -9.49 -7.66
C VAL A 55 1.41 -9.16 -6.75
N ARG A 56 1.66 -9.16 -5.44
CA ARG A 56 0.69 -8.68 -4.45
C ARG A 56 0.87 -7.17 -4.31
N VAL A 57 -0.16 -6.41 -4.65
CA VAL A 57 -0.13 -4.94 -4.68
C VAL A 57 -1.31 -4.39 -3.88
N GLY A 58 -1.11 -3.27 -3.18
CA GLY A 58 -2.13 -2.71 -2.29
C GLY A 58 -2.04 -3.28 -0.87
N GLY A 59 -3.15 -3.21 -0.14
CA GLY A 59 -3.12 -3.27 1.32
C GLY A 59 -2.77 -1.92 1.94
N ALA A 60 -2.72 -1.87 3.27
CA ALA A 60 -2.27 -0.71 4.01
C ALA A 60 -1.07 -1.07 4.90
N ILE A 61 -0.18 -0.11 5.07
CA ILE A 61 0.89 -0.14 6.07
C ILE A 61 0.49 0.88 7.13
N VAL A 62 0.32 0.43 8.37
CA VAL A 62 -0.12 1.28 9.49
C VAL A 62 1.00 1.37 10.51
N PHE A 63 1.36 2.60 10.89
CA PHE A 63 2.27 2.88 11.98
C PHE A 63 1.48 3.56 13.11
N VAL A 64 1.48 2.97 14.29
CA VAL A 64 0.88 3.57 15.50
C VAL A 64 2.00 4.19 16.31
N LEU A 65 1.92 5.50 16.56
CA LEU A 65 2.94 6.26 17.28
C LEU A 65 2.31 6.88 18.54
N PRO A 66 2.96 6.77 19.72
CA PRO A 66 2.49 7.47 20.91
C PRO A 66 2.64 8.98 20.73
N VAL A 67 1.71 9.75 21.31
CA VAL A 67 1.72 11.21 21.29
C VAL A 67 1.81 11.71 22.72
N ASP A 68 2.95 12.33 23.06
CA ASP A 68 3.18 12.85 24.42
C ASP A 68 2.32 14.09 24.73
N ARG A 69 2.01 14.90 23.71
CA ARG A 69 1.24 16.13 23.85
C ARG A 69 0.48 16.45 22.56
N PHE A 70 -0.81 16.73 22.69
CA PHE A 70 -1.68 17.23 21.62
C PHE A 70 -2.24 18.60 22.01
N GLU A 71 -2.19 19.56 21.09
CA GLU A 71 -2.67 20.93 21.29
C GLU A 71 -3.63 21.31 20.17
N ARG A 72 -4.70 22.03 20.51
CA ARG A 72 -5.65 22.60 19.56
C ARG A 72 -5.92 24.05 19.95
N PHE A 73 -5.69 24.97 19.01
CA PHE A 73 -5.96 26.40 19.16
C PHE A 73 -7.24 26.78 18.42
#